data_AF-A0A535JHX7-F1
#
_entry.id   AF-A0A535JHX7-F1
#
_cell.length_a   1.000
_cell.length_b   1.000
_cell.length_c   1.000
_cell.angle_alpha   90.00
_cell.angle_beta   90.00
_cell.angle_gamma   90.00
#
_symmetry.space_group_name_H-M   'P 1'
#
loop_
_entity.id
_entity.type
_entity.pdbx_description
1 polymer ?
#
loop_
_entity_poly.entity_id
_entity_poly.type
_entity_poly.pdbx_seq_one_letter_code
_entity_poly.pdbx_strand_id
1 'polypeptide(L)'
;MAIQTRTRVTKGKAKNIDRCADDRGVIRAAAMDQRGSLMREIGKQGGAGTPESLTEFKTAVTKALTPYATAILMDPEYGLPALKAKAPNAGVLLAYEKSGY
;
A
#
# COMPACT_ATOMS: atom_id res chain seq x y z
N MET A 1 24.38 -13.05 28.50
CA MET A 1 23.06 -12.69 27.91
C MET A 1 23.03 -13.22 26.49
N ALA A 2 22.27 -14.28 26.24
CA ALA A 2 22.09 -14.82 24.89
C ALA A 2 21.32 -13.80 24.04
N ILE A 3 21.99 -13.22 23.05
CA ILE A 3 21.31 -12.52 21.96
C ILE A 3 20.52 -13.62 21.25
N GLN A 4 19.22 -13.71 21.50
CA GLN A 4 18.31 -14.59 20.78
C GLN A 4 18.56 -14.38 19.29
N THR A 5 19.06 -15.44 18.65
CA THR A 5 19.35 -15.48 17.23
C THR A 5 18.06 -15.14 16.49
N ARG A 6 17.99 -13.93 15.91
CA ARG A 6 16.96 -13.55 14.93
C ARG A 6 16.75 -14.75 14.01
N THR A 7 15.54 -15.31 13.99
CA THR A 7 15.19 -16.37 13.06
C THR A 7 15.63 -15.91 11.67
N ARG A 8 16.58 -16.62 11.04
CA ARG A 8 17.10 -16.25 9.72
C ARG A 8 15.91 -16.11 8.78
N VAL A 9 15.65 -14.89 8.33
CA VAL A 9 14.62 -14.60 7.34
C VAL A 9 14.97 -15.40 6.10
N THR A 10 14.00 -16.11 5.51
CA THR A 10 14.26 -16.88 4.29
C THR A 10 14.65 -15.93 3.16
N LYS A 11 15.45 -16.41 2.19
CA LYS A 11 15.89 -15.59 1.06
C LYS A 11 14.73 -14.89 0.33
N GLY A 12 13.59 -15.58 0.18
CA GLY A 12 12.38 -15.01 -0.43
C GLY A 12 11.75 -13.90 0.40
N LYS A 13 11.65 -14.07 1.73
CA LYS A 13 11.13 -13.03 2.62
C LYS A 13 12.04 -11.81 2.64
N ALA A 14 13.36 -12.00 2.75
CA ALA A 14 14.34 -10.92 2.71
C ALA A 14 14.21 -10.13 1.40
N LYS A 15 14.22 -10.82 0.26
CA LYS A 15 14.03 -10.21 -1.06
C LYS A 15 12.75 -9.37 -1.16
N ASN A 16 11.63 -9.84 -0.62
CA ASN A 16 10.37 -9.08 -0.69
C ASN A 16 10.34 -7.88 0.26
N ILE A 17 10.99 -7.98 1.42
CA ILE A 17 11.18 -6.84 2.34
C ILE A 17 12.08 -5.79 1.69
N ASP A 18 13.19 -6.21 1.09
CA ASP A 18 14.14 -5.32 0.41
C ASP A 18 13.48 -4.57 -0.75
N ARG A 19 12.54 -5.20 -1.46
CA ARG A 19 11.73 -4.53 -2.51
C ARG A 19 10.82 -3.42 -1.99
N CYS A 20 10.61 -3.32 -0.69
CA CYS A 20 9.79 -2.29 -0.06
C CYS A 20 10.62 -1.22 0.66
N ALA A 21 11.95 -1.32 0.65
CA ALA A 21 12.86 -0.45 1.37
C ALA A 21 13.75 0.36 0.40
N ASP A 22 14.34 1.44 0.90
CA ASP A 22 15.43 2.14 0.20
C ASP A 22 16.78 1.41 0.38
N ASP A 23 17.84 1.96 -0.21
CA ASP A 23 19.22 1.47 -0.14
C ASP A 23 19.80 1.44 1.29
N ARG A 24 19.20 2.18 2.22
CA ARG A 24 19.53 2.19 3.65
C ARG A 24 18.69 1.21 4.46
N GLY A 25 17.81 0.45 3.80
CA GLY A 25 16.90 -0.50 4.46
C GLY A 25 15.70 0.17 5.13
N VAL A 26 15.37 1.42 4.80
CA VAL A 26 14.23 2.15 5.38
C VAL A 26 12.97 1.95 4.54
N ILE A 27 11.88 1.53 5.17
CA ILE A 27 10.56 1.41 4.54
C ILE A 27 9.80 2.73 4.74
N ARG A 28 9.66 3.51 3.67
CA ARG A 28 8.83 4.73 3.62
C ARG A 28 7.64 4.46 2.71
N ALA A 29 6.68 3.70 3.22
CA ALA A 29 5.51 3.27 2.47
C ALA A 29 4.35 4.29 2.56
N ALA A 30 3.62 4.47 1.46
CA ALA A 30 2.34 5.16 1.47
C ALA A 30 1.22 4.17 1.81
N ALA A 31 0.32 4.52 2.73
CA ALA A 31 -0.83 3.68 3.10
C ALA A 31 -2.11 4.17 2.42
N MET A 32 -2.74 3.29 1.65
CA MET A 32 -3.93 3.57 0.85
C MET A 32 -4.88 2.35 0.83
N ASP A 33 -4.99 1.65 1.95
CA ASP A 33 -5.86 0.49 2.19
C ASP A 33 -7.24 0.86 2.76
N GLN A 34 -7.52 2.15 2.98
CA GLN A 34 -8.81 2.58 3.46
C GLN A 34 -9.93 2.25 2.46
N ARG A 35 -11.02 1.67 2.96
CA ARG A 35 -12.21 1.30 2.18
C ARG A 35 -13.39 2.19 2.55
N GLY A 36 -14.29 1.71 3.42
CA GLY A 36 -15.53 2.41 3.74
C GLY A 36 -15.35 3.81 4.35
N SER A 37 -14.26 4.07 5.08
CA SER A 37 -13.95 5.42 5.59
C SER A 37 -13.62 6.39 4.47
N LEU A 38 -12.78 5.97 3.52
CA LEU A 38 -12.43 6.77 2.35
C LEU A 38 -13.65 7.01 1.43
N MET A 39 -14.48 5.98 1.23
CA MET A 39 -15.73 6.12 0.47
C MET A 39 -16.65 7.19 1.07
N ARG A 40 -16.83 7.19 2.40
CA ARG A 40 -17.60 8.21 3.12
C ARG A 40 -16.99 9.60 2.96
N GLU A 41 -15.68 9.70 3.03
CA GLU A 41 -14.98 10.98 2.94
C GLU A 41 -15.08 11.59 1.53
N ILE A 42 -14.92 10.77 0.49
CA ILE A 42 -15.16 11.19 -0.91
C ILE A 42 -16.59 11.71 -1.07
N GLY A 43 -17.58 10.99 -0.51
CA GLY A 43 -18.98 11.40 -0.53
C GLY A 43 -19.24 12.76 0.13
N LYS A 44 -18.59 13.04 1.26
CA LYS A 44 -18.73 14.32 1.98
C LYS A 44 -18.16 15.51 1.21
N GLN A 45 -17.14 15.28 0.39
CA GLN A 45 -16.49 16.34 -0.40
C GLN A 45 -17.16 16.57 -1.77
N GLY A 46 -18.37 16.04 -1.97
CA GLY A 46 -19.14 16.23 -3.20
C GLY A 46 -18.83 15.24 -4.32
N GLY A 47 -17.95 14.26 -4.07
CA GLY A 47 -17.73 13.12 -4.97
C GLY A 47 -18.82 12.06 -4.83
N ALA A 48 -18.89 11.14 -5.79
CA ALA A 48 -19.72 9.95 -5.65
C ALA A 48 -19.01 8.98 -4.69
N GLY A 49 -19.63 8.63 -3.57
CA GLY A 49 -19.11 7.63 -2.64
C GLY A 49 -19.25 6.20 -3.19
N THR A 50 -18.71 5.90 -4.37
CA THR A 50 -18.87 4.62 -5.06
C THR A 50 -17.55 3.85 -5.17
N PRO A 51 -17.60 2.52 -5.43
CA PRO A 51 -16.42 1.70 -5.72
C PRO A 51 -15.51 2.27 -6.84
N GLU A 52 -16.11 2.89 -7.85
CA GLU A 52 -15.39 3.46 -8.98
C GLU A 52 -14.58 4.68 -8.53
N SER A 53 -15.20 5.59 -7.78
CA SER A 53 -14.51 6.77 -7.24
C SER A 53 -13.42 6.41 -6.24
N LEU A 54 -13.60 5.34 -5.45
CA LEU A 54 -12.52 4.76 -4.64
C LEU A 54 -11.34 4.32 -5.51
N THR A 55 -11.61 3.56 -6.56
CA THR A 55 -10.58 3.04 -7.47
C THR A 55 -9.84 4.17 -8.17
N GLU A 56 -10.57 5.19 -8.64
CA GLU A 56 -10.02 6.39 -9.26
C GLU A 56 -9.11 7.16 -8.29
N PHE A 57 -9.59 7.42 -7.07
CA PHE A 57 -8.83 8.11 -6.04
C PHE A 57 -7.55 7.34 -5.68
N LYS A 58 -7.65 6.03 -5.46
CA LYS A 58 -6.48 5.16 -5.20
C LYS A 58 -5.48 5.19 -6.36
N THR A 59 -5.96 5.23 -7.60
CA THR A 59 -5.10 5.34 -8.79
C THR A 59 -4.38 6.68 -8.83
N ALA A 60 -5.08 7.78 -8.58
CA ALA A 60 -4.50 9.13 -8.53
C ALA A 60 -3.43 9.23 -7.43
N VAL A 61 -3.72 8.76 -6.22
CA VAL A 61 -2.77 8.70 -5.11
C VAL A 61 -1.56 7.84 -5.46
N THR A 62 -1.77 6.67 -6.04
CA THR A 62 -0.68 5.78 -6.43
C THR A 62 0.26 6.47 -7.40
N LYS A 63 -0.27 7.11 -8.44
CA LYS A 63 0.51 7.85 -9.43
C LYS A 63 1.27 9.03 -8.81
N ALA A 64 0.64 9.76 -7.90
CA ALA A 64 1.22 10.95 -7.28
C ALA A 64 2.29 10.63 -6.23
N LEU A 65 2.08 9.61 -5.40
CA LEU A 65 2.90 9.36 -4.20
C LEU A 65 3.98 8.30 -4.40
N THR A 66 3.75 7.28 -5.23
CA THR A 66 4.73 6.19 -5.39
C THR A 66 6.09 6.60 -5.97
N PRO A 67 6.25 7.69 -6.74
CA PRO A 67 7.59 8.19 -7.09
C PRO A 67 8.43 8.61 -5.87
N TYR A 68 7.79 8.92 -4.74
CA TYR A 68 8.43 9.40 -3.50
C TYR A 68 8.38 8.37 -2.36
N ALA A 69 7.69 7.25 -2.53
CA ALA A 69 7.56 6.18 -1.55
C ALA A 69 8.34 4.94 -1.96
N THR A 70 8.86 4.18 -0.99
CA THR A 70 9.54 2.91 -1.27
C THR A 70 8.56 1.76 -1.49
N ALA A 71 7.33 1.89 -1.00
CA ALA A 71 6.24 0.94 -1.20
C ALA A 71 4.86 1.60 -1.09
N ILE A 72 3.82 0.89 -1.51
CA ILE A 72 2.43 1.25 -1.25
C ILE A 72 1.68 0.08 -0.60
N LEU A 73 0.94 0.36 0.47
CA LEU A 73 -0.03 -0.55 1.09
C LEU A 73 -1.41 -0.30 0.50
N MET A 74 -2.04 -1.36 0.00
CA MET A 74 -3.27 -1.29 -0.79
C MET A 74 -4.24 -2.41 -0.39
N ASP A 75 -5.55 -2.18 -0.51
CA ASP A 75 -6.55 -3.24 -0.39
C ASP A 75 -6.75 -4.00 -1.71
N PRO A 76 -7.06 -5.30 -1.65
CA PRO A 76 -7.30 -6.11 -2.84
C PRO A 76 -8.68 -5.88 -3.49
N GLU A 77 -9.62 -5.22 -2.81
CA GLU A 77 -11.01 -5.08 -3.27
C GLU A 77 -11.15 -3.97 -4.33
N TYR A 78 -10.55 -2.80 -4.10
CA TYR A 78 -10.66 -1.62 -4.96
C TYR A 78 -9.29 -1.13 -5.47
N GLY A 79 -8.19 -1.61 -4.88
CA GLY A 79 -6.86 -1.07 -5.14
C GLY A 79 -6.03 -1.80 -6.19
N LEU A 80 -6.42 -3.01 -6.63
CA LEU A 80 -5.64 -3.76 -7.63
C LEU A 80 -5.46 -3.03 -8.96
N PRO A 81 -6.48 -2.34 -9.54
CA PRO A 81 -6.28 -1.54 -10.75
C PRO A 81 -5.29 -0.39 -10.54
N ALA A 82 -5.31 0.25 -9.36
CA ALA A 82 -4.44 1.37 -9.03
C ALA A 82 -2.95 0.99 -9.03
N LEU A 83 -2.62 -0.26 -8.68
CA LEU A 83 -1.23 -0.76 -8.69
C LEU A 83 -0.59 -0.73 -10.07
N LYS A 84 -1.36 -0.70 -11.16
CA LYS A 84 -0.81 -0.54 -12.52
C LYS A 84 -0.17 0.84 -12.74
N ALA A 85 -0.57 1.84 -11.95
CA ALA A 85 -0.07 3.21 -12.03
C ALA A 85 1.12 3.47 -11.09
N LYS A 86 1.59 2.46 -10.34
CA LYS A 86 2.70 2.64 -9.38
C LYS A 86 4.01 2.93 -10.11
N ALA A 87 4.90 3.65 -9.43
CA ALA A 87 6.27 3.81 -9.86
C ALA A 87 6.99 2.44 -9.95
N PRO A 88 7.88 2.23 -10.94
CA PRO A 88 8.56 0.94 -11.13
C PRO A 88 9.31 0.45 -9.89
N ASN A 89 9.93 1.37 -9.15
CA ASN A 89 10.73 1.12 -7.95
C ASN A 89 9.92 0.94 -6.66
N ALA A 90 8.63 1.25 -6.64
CA ALA A 90 7.81 1.08 -5.45
C ALA A 90 7.41 -0.39 -5.24
N GLY A 91 7.70 -0.93 -4.05
CA GLY A 91 7.16 -2.19 -3.55
C GLY A 91 5.64 -2.16 -3.33
N VAL A 92 5.05 -3.31 -3.08
CA VAL A 92 3.60 -3.45 -2.86
C VAL A 92 3.34 -4.32 -1.64
N LEU A 93 2.47 -3.85 -0.77
CA LEU A 93 1.90 -4.56 0.37
C LEU A 93 0.40 -4.65 0.15
N LEU A 94 -0.20 -5.82 0.42
CA LEU A 94 -1.64 -6.02 0.30
C LEU A 94 -2.23 -6.30 1.67
N ALA A 95 -3.29 -5.56 2.01
CA ALA A 95 -4.09 -5.80 3.20
C ALA A 95 -4.79 -7.17 3.10
N TYR A 96 -4.97 -7.85 4.23
CA TYR A 96 -5.57 -9.19 4.28
C TYR A 96 -6.83 -9.26 5.15
N GLU A 97 -7.00 -8.31 6.06
CA GLU A 97 -8.14 -8.21 6.94
C GLU A 97 -9.42 -7.76 6.22
N LYS A 98 -10.57 -8.17 6.76
CA LYS A 98 -11.86 -7.60 6.35
C LYS A 98 -11.99 -6.19 6.91
N SER A 99 -12.60 -5.29 6.13
CA SER A 99 -12.82 -3.92 6.58
C SER A 99 -14.00 -3.84 7.53
N GLY A 100 -13.84 -3.01 8.56
CA GLY A 100 -14.88 -2.72 9.54
C GLY A 100 -14.90 -3.70 10.70
N TYR A 101 -15.29 -3.16 11.84
CA TYR A 101 -15.75 -3.84 13.03
C TYR A 101 -17.07 -3.17 13.45
#